data_AF-A0A0Q1C6M3-F1
#
_entry.id   AF-A0A0Q1C6M3-F1
#
_cell.length_a   1.000
_cell.length_b   1.000
_cell.length_c   1.000
_cell.angle_alpha   90.00
_cell.angle_beta   90.00
_cell.angle_gamma   90.00
#
_symmetry.space_group_name_H-M   'P 1'
#
loop_
_entity.id
_entity.type
_entity.pdbx_description
1 polymer ?
#
loop_
_entity_poly.entity_id
_entity_poly.type
_entity_poly.pdbx_seq_one_letter_code
_entity_poly.pdbx_strand_id
1 'polypeptide(L)' 'MGLFRITIKSTRTSNGVSIEKGMSVDVISKYSNPITTNGSKEVQDAFLKNYGIDIKKCMGGSRSVLTSYSNLEKIN' A
#
# COMPACT_ATOMS: atom_id res chain seq x y z
N MET A 1 -18.05 -0.60 5.24
CA MET A 1 -16.58 -0.43 5.21
C MET A 1 -15.99 -1.81 5.08
N GLY A 2 -15.11 -2.01 4.10
CA GLY A 2 -14.42 -3.28 3.89
C GLY A 2 -13.05 -3.25 4.56
N LEU A 3 -12.65 -4.39 5.13
CA LEU A 3 -11.28 -4.59 5.57
C LEU A 3 -10.48 -5.16 4.39
N PHE A 4 -9.37 -4.53 4.07
CA PHE A 4 -8.50 -4.94 2.98
C PHE A 4 -7.09 -5.16 3.49
N ARG A 5 -6.48 -6.27 3.12
CA ARG A 5 -5.06 -6.52 3.35
C ARG A 5 -4.27 -6.23 2.09
N ILE A 6 -3.30 -5.35 2.22
CA ILE A 6 -2.34 -5.02 1.16
C ILE A 6 -1.03 -5.73 1.49
N THR A 7 -0.55 -6.57 0.58
CA THR A 7 0.71 -7.32 0.75
C THR A 7 1.69 -6.94 -0.36
N ILE A 8 2.90 -6.54 0.00
CA ILE A 8 3.96 -6.22 -0.97
C ILE A 8 4.49 -7.52 -1.60
N LYS A 9 4.48 -7.57 -2.94
CA LYS A 9 4.93 -8.73 -3.73
C LYS A 9 6.40 -8.64 -4.15
N SER A 10 6.95 -7.44 -4.22
CA SER A 10 8.29 -7.20 -4.73
C SER A 10 9.00 -6.13 -3.93
N THR A 11 10.29 -6.39 -3.65
CA THR A 11 11.16 -5.47 -2.92
C THR A 11 11.54 -4.30 -3.82
N ARG A 12 11.53 -3.10 -3.26
CA ARG A 12 11.98 -1.89 -3.96
C ARG A 12 12.62 -0.94 -2.97
N THR A 13 13.71 -0.31 -3.40
CA THR A 13 14.32 0.80 -2.68
C THR A 13 14.30 2.03 -3.56
N SER A 14 13.73 3.13 -3.05
CA SER A 14 13.70 4.40 -3.76
C SER A 14 13.61 5.56 -2.78
N ASN A 15 14.32 6.66 -3.08
CA ASN A 15 14.34 7.86 -2.24
C ASN A 15 14.73 7.59 -0.77
N GLY A 16 15.64 6.62 -0.54
CA GLY A 16 16.07 6.22 0.81
C GLY A 16 15.06 5.38 1.60
N VAL A 17 13.93 5.00 0.98
CA VAL A 17 12.90 4.14 1.57
C VAL A 17 12.96 2.78 0.90
N SER A 18 13.03 1.72 1.69
CA SER A 18 13.00 0.33 1.24
C SER A 18 11.70 -0.33 1.67
N ILE A 19 10.98 -0.92 0.71
CA ILE A 19 9.87 -1.83 0.96
C ILE A 19 10.30 -3.25 0.60
N GLU A 20 9.93 -4.22 1.40
CA GLU A 20 10.31 -5.62 1.19
C GLU A 20 9.10 -6.49 0.86
N LYS A 21 9.32 -7.49 0.01
CA LYS A 21 8.34 -8.54 -0.25
C LYS A 21 7.93 -9.21 1.06
N GLY A 22 6.63 -9.32 1.30
CA GLY A 22 6.05 -9.92 2.50
C GLY A 22 5.54 -8.92 3.53
N MET A 23 5.90 -7.64 3.43
CA MET A 23 5.26 -6.59 4.24
C MET A 23 3.77 -6.53 3.93
N SER A 24 2.93 -6.48 4.96
CA SER A 24 1.49 -6.37 4.79
C SER A 24 0.86 -5.43 5.80
N VAL A 25 -0.21 -4.75 5.38
CA VAL A 25 -0.99 -3.86 6.24
C VAL A 25 -2.47 -4.07 6.00
N ASP A 26 -3.24 -3.94 7.08
CA ASP A 26 -4.68 -3.98 7.05
C ASP A 26 -5.23 -2.55 7.00
N VAL A 27 -6.07 -2.29 6.01
CA VAL A 27 -6.67 -0.99 5.71
C VAL A 27 -8.18 -1.12 5.73
N ILE A 28 -8.80 -0.29 6.55
CA ILE A 28 -10.26 -0.14 6.56
C ILE A 28 -10.59 0.93 5.54
N SER A 29 -11.29 0.54 4.46
CA SER A 29 -11.69 1.48 3.42
C SER A 29 -13.21 1.53 3.25
N LYS A 30 -13.72 2.72 2.91
CA LYS A 30 -15.10 2.89 2.45
C LYS A 30 -15.27 2.50 0.98
N TYR A 31 -14.17 2.37 0.24
CA TYR A 31 -14.18 2.10 -1.20
C TYR A 31 -14.01 0.60 -1.49
N SER A 32 -14.40 0.19 -2.69
CA SER A 32 -14.20 -1.19 -3.18
C SER A 32 -12.72 -1.52 -3.42
N ASN A 33 -11.89 -0.51 -3.71
CA ASN A 33 -10.47 -0.68 -3.93
C ASN A 33 -9.66 0.49 -3.32
N PRO A 34 -9.03 0.30 -2.15
CA PRO A 34 -8.24 1.35 -1.49
C PRO A 34 -6.93 1.70 -2.19
N ILE A 35 -6.44 0.86 -3.12
CA ILE A 35 -5.18 1.10 -3.84
C ILE A 35 -5.38 2.13 -4.94
N THR A 36 -6.44 1.97 -5.73
CA THR A 36 -6.72 2.85 -6.88
C THR A 36 -7.53 4.07 -6.48
N THR A 37 -8.33 3.99 -5.42
CA THR A 37 -9.23 5.08 -5.00
C THR A 37 -8.52 6.08 -4.09
N ASN A 38 -8.97 7.34 -4.11
CA ASN A 38 -8.49 8.43 -3.25
C ASN A 38 -6.95 8.58 -3.14
N GLY A 39 -6.24 8.31 -4.24
CA GLY A 39 -4.78 8.43 -4.30
C GLY A 39 -4.03 7.49 -3.35
N SER A 40 -4.60 6.33 -3.00
CA SER A 40 -3.99 5.35 -2.11
C SER A 40 -3.70 5.88 -0.70
N LYS A 41 -4.39 6.96 -0.28
CA LYS A 41 -4.08 7.68 0.96
C LYS A 41 -4.25 6.80 2.20
N GLU A 42 -5.28 5.97 2.22
CA GLU A 42 -5.55 5.04 3.33
C GLU A 42 -4.44 3.97 3.45
N VAL A 43 -3.91 3.51 2.31
CA VAL A 43 -2.80 2.56 2.27
C VAL A 43 -1.50 3.23 2.71
N GLN A 44 -1.22 4.44 2.22
CA GLN A 44 -0.06 5.23 2.62
C GLN A 44 -0.06 5.48 4.13
N ASP A 45 -1.20 5.88 4.69
CA ASP A 45 -1.35 6.13 6.12
C ASP A 45 -1.11 4.87 6.95
N ALA A 46 -1.64 3.71 6.51
CA ALA A 46 -1.43 2.44 7.21
C ALA A 46 0.05 1.99 7.19
N PHE A 47 0.75 2.13 6.06
CA PHE A 47 2.19 1.82 5.99
C PHE A 47 3.04 2.81 6.79
N LEU A 48 2.67 4.09 6.77
CA LEU A 48 3.35 5.11 7.57
C LEU A 48 3.15 4.85 9.07
N LYS A 49 1.95 4.43 9.48
CA LYS A 49 1.64 4.11 10.88
C LYS A 49 2.28 2.82 11.37
N ASN A 50 2.25 1.75 10.57
CA ASN A 50 2.76 0.43 11.00
C ASN A 50 4.27 0.31 10.86
N TYR A 51 4.86 0.93 9.83
CA TYR A 51 6.27 0.76 9.47
C TYR A 51 7.06 2.06 9.39
N GLY A 52 6.43 3.24 9.48
CA GLY A 52 7.13 4.52 9.26
C GLY A 52 7.52 4.74 7.79
N ILE A 53 6.96 3.96 6.86
CA ILE A 53 7.36 3.94 5.44
C ILE A 53 6.35 4.74 4.62
N ASP A 54 6.83 5.78 3.95
CA ASP A 54 6.05 6.47 2.93
C ASP A 54 6.12 5.70 1.59
N ILE A 55 5.14 4.82 1.36
CA ILE A 55 5.08 4.00 0.15
C ILE A 55 4.99 4.85 -1.11
N LYS A 56 4.41 6.05 -1.04
CA LYS A 56 4.24 6.91 -2.20
C LYS A 56 5.57 7.48 -2.65
N LYS A 57 6.43 7.86 -1.69
CA LYS A 57 7.82 8.23 -1.96
C LYS A 57 8.60 7.07 -2.54
N CYS A 58 8.42 5.85 -2.02
CA CYS A 58 9.07 4.67 -2.58
C CYS A 58 8.57 4.33 -3.99
N MET A 59 7.29 4.60 -4.28
CA MET A 59 6.65 4.25 -5.54
C MET A 59 6.68 5.35 -6.62
N GLY A 60 7.27 6.51 -6.33
CA GLY A 60 7.32 7.65 -7.27
C GLY A 60 5.96 8.29 -7.49
N GLY A 61 5.06 8.25 -6.51
CA GLY A 61 3.73 8.87 -6.56
C GLY A 61 2.72 8.20 -7.49
N SER A 62 3.09 7.14 -8.22
CA SER A 62 2.25 6.53 -9.24
C SER A 62 1.40 5.38 -8.69
N ARG A 63 0.08 5.51 -8.86
CA ARG A 63 -0.94 4.52 -8.43
C ARG A 63 -0.80 3.18 -9.15
N SER A 64 -0.41 3.23 -10.43
CA SER A 64 -0.20 2.04 -11.27
C SER A 64 0.89 1.14 -10.70
N VAL A 65 1.96 1.73 -10.15
CA VAL A 65 3.08 0.99 -9.59
C VAL A 65 2.66 0.26 -8.31
N LEU A 66 1.84 0.88 -7.46
CA LEU A 66 1.38 0.20 -6.24
C LEU A 66 0.56 -1.05 -6.58
N THR A 67 -0.35 -0.99 -7.56
CA THR A 67 -1.14 -2.14 -8.00
C THR A 67 -0.27 -3.28 -8.57
N SER A 68 0.78 -2.95 -9.32
CA SER A 68 1.68 -3.96 -9.89
C SER A 68 2.58 -4.64 -8.84
N TYR A 69 2.91 -3.94 -7.75
CA TYR A 69 3.86 -4.41 -6.74
C TYR A 69 3.19 -4.90 -5.46
N SER A 70 1.86 -4.86 -5.36
CA SER A 70 1.12 -5.33 -4.20
C SER A 70 -0.02 -6.29 -4.56
N ASN A 71 -0.43 -7.09 -3.58
CA ASN A 71 -1.67 -7.83 -3.59
C ASN A 71 -2.71 -7.06 -2.79
N LEU A 72 -3.96 -7.11 -3.24
CA LEU A 72 -5.12 -6.62 -2.51
C LEU A 72 -6.04 -7.79 -2.23
N GLU A 73 -6.20 -8.11 -0.95
CA GLU A 73 -7.13 -9.15 -0.50
C GLU A 73 -8.22 -8.49 0.35
N LYS A 74 -9.50 -8.72 0.01
CA LYS A 74 -10.62 -8.27 0.84
C LYS A 74 -10.85 -9.32 1.93
N ILE A 75 -10.76 -8.91 3.19
CA ILE A 75 -10.88 -9.80 4.36
C ILE A 75 -12.33 -9.89 4.86
N ASN A 76 -13.24 -9.01 4.41
CA ASN A 76 -14.68 -9.08 4.71
C ASN A 76 -15.51 -8.29 3.70
#